data_AF-A0A9N9D5H6-F1
#
_entry.id   AF-A0A9N9D5H6-F1
#
_cell.length_a   1.000
_cell.length_b   1.000
_cell.length_c   1.000
_cell.angle_alpha   90.00
_cell.angle_beta   90.00
_cell.angle_gamma   90.00
#
_symmetry.space_group_name_H-M   'P 1'
#
loop_
_entity.id
_entity.type
_entity.pdbx_description
1 polymer ?
#
loop_
_entity_poly.entity_id
_entity_poly.type
_entity_poly.pdbx_seq_one_letter_code
_entity_poly.pdbx_strand_id
1 'polypeptide(L)'
;MAEFDGPQIGTSANNFFQSDQDIAIQERKFKKQQNKAGDPIECTSKVLCMILTEKTDNFDYAYIGESGFIAKKVNLSTKKTVKIFKGHTGPVTCLGLWYKDEIEYLITGSWDKTLKKWDSKTKESLCTFSLHTDFVKSLAISHKTSTLFSGSSDKHIRSWNLLTGEPLKVFKRHTRGIEDLTFDEKETFLFSASSDGLVIKWNPLSGECLQIFEGHLTNIYALKVFEEEMWTADKTTGKPDMSLEHPDFVRCLAICGPYVISGSRDESIRVFDIGSGKLIKVIEGHFDEVSCTAIRGTRLYTGSLDCTLRMWSLTEITSQESQQKPIVQEEKSTSMLTEEEERELEELMEAEDV
;
A
#
# COMPACT_ATOMS: atom_id res chain seq x y z
N MET A 1 3.17 76.43 -18.17
CA MET A 1 3.84 75.42 -17.32
C MET A 1 3.03 74.15 -17.47
N ALA A 2 3.68 73.12 -18.00
CA ALA A 2 3.10 71.86 -18.40
C ALA A 2 2.93 70.92 -17.20
N GLU A 3 1.91 70.07 -17.24
CA GLU A 3 2.00 68.71 -16.72
C GLU A 3 1.03 67.82 -17.51
N PHE A 4 1.61 66.81 -18.16
CA PHE A 4 0.96 65.80 -18.98
C PHE A 4 0.41 64.72 -18.05
N ASP A 5 -0.89 64.46 -18.10
CA ASP A 5 -1.52 63.34 -17.39
C ASP A 5 -1.38 62.07 -18.24
N GLY A 6 -0.37 61.25 -17.93
CA GLY A 6 -0.17 59.95 -18.55
C GLY A 6 -1.05 58.88 -17.91
N PRO A 7 -1.46 57.83 -18.64
CA PRO A 7 -2.28 56.77 -18.07
C PRO A 7 -1.51 56.02 -16.96
N GLN A 8 -2.09 56.00 -15.76
CA GLN A 8 -1.66 55.17 -14.64
C GLN A 8 -1.77 53.69 -15.04
N ILE A 9 -0.66 53.11 -15.50
CA ILE A 9 -0.51 51.67 -15.68
C ILE A 9 -0.48 51.04 -14.29
N GLY A 10 -1.45 50.17 -14.02
CA GLY A 10 -1.64 49.54 -12.71
C GLY A 10 -0.38 48.84 -12.20
N THR A 11 -0.02 49.12 -10.96
CA THR A 11 1.03 48.45 -10.20
C THR A 11 0.51 47.14 -9.62
N SER A 12 0.22 46.16 -10.48
CA SER A 12 0.06 44.75 -10.07
C SER A 12 1.30 43.94 -10.46
N ALA A 13 2.47 44.43 -10.08
CA ALA A 13 3.76 43.77 -10.31
C ALA A 13 4.08 42.72 -9.22
N ASN A 14 3.15 41.80 -8.93
CA ASN A 14 3.39 40.71 -7.96
C ASN A 14 3.31 39.29 -8.54
N ASN A 15 3.17 39.11 -9.86
CA ASN A 15 3.09 37.79 -10.48
C ASN A 15 3.98 37.67 -11.74
N PHE A 16 5.31 37.83 -11.64
CA PHE A 16 6.16 37.71 -12.85
C PHE A 16 7.30 36.71 -12.83
N PHE A 17 7.56 35.99 -11.73
CA PHE A 17 8.49 34.86 -11.76
C PHE A 17 7.96 33.74 -10.86
N GLN A 18 7.03 32.93 -11.38
CA GLN A 18 6.86 31.58 -10.88
C GLN A 18 8.01 30.75 -11.44
N SER A 19 8.73 30.03 -10.59
CA SER A 19 9.78 29.11 -11.07
C SER A 19 9.15 27.92 -11.79
N ASP A 20 9.90 27.23 -12.65
CA ASP A 20 9.46 25.97 -13.26
C ASP A 20 9.01 24.94 -12.20
N GLN A 21 9.59 24.99 -11.01
CA GLN A 21 9.19 24.17 -9.87
C GLN A 21 7.81 24.58 -9.33
N ASP A 22 7.52 25.87 -9.21
CA ASP A 22 6.22 26.36 -8.74
C ASP A 22 5.11 25.99 -9.74
N ILE A 23 5.39 26.12 -11.04
CA ILE A 23 4.49 25.72 -12.11
C ILE A 23 4.22 24.21 -12.03
N ALA A 24 5.27 23.39 -11.92
CA ALA A 24 5.13 21.93 -11.79
C ALA A 24 4.32 21.53 -10.54
N ILE A 25 4.51 22.22 -9.40
CA ILE A 25 3.73 21.99 -8.19
C ILE A 25 2.26 22.35 -8.41
N GLN A 26 1.97 23.47 -9.08
CA GLN A 26 0.59 23.89 -9.38
C GLN A 26 -0.09 22.92 -10.35
N GLU A 27 0.59 22.51 -11.41
CA GLU A 27 0.10 21.51 -12.35
C GLU A 27 -0.18 20.19 -11.66
N ARG A 28 0.72 19.73 -10.78
CA ARG A 28 0.54 18.50 -10.02
C ARG A 28 -0.67 18.60 -9.08
N LYS A 29 -0.86 19.73 -8.39
CA LYS A 29 -2.05 19.98 -7.56
C LYS A 29 -3.34 19.97 -8.39
N PHE A 30 -3.32 20.59 -9.56
CA PHE A 30 -4.46 20.63 -10.46
C PHE A 30 -4.82 19.23 -10.99
N LYS A 31 -3.82 18.46 -11.45
CA LYS A 31 -3.99 17.06 -11.85
C LYS A 31 -4.56 16.22 -10.71
N LYS A 32 -4.06 16.40 -9.49
CA LYS A 32 -4.57 15.71 -8.28
C LYS A 32 -6.06 16.00 -8.05
N GLN A 33 -6.46 17.26 -8.11
CA GLN A 33 -7.86 17.68 -7.89
C GLN A 33 -8.82 17.12 -8.96
N GLN A 34 -8.36 16.99 -10.20
CA GLN A 34 -9.19 16.45 -11.29
C GLN A 34 -9.16 14.92 -11.38
N ASN A 35 -8.28 14.24 -10.66
CA ASN A 35 -8.08 12.81 -10.85
C ASN A 35 -9.21 11.97 -10.24
N LYS A 36 -10.02 11.35 -11.12
CA LYS A 36 -11.10 10.43 -10.78
C LYS A 36 -10.73 8.95 -10.86
N ALA A 37 -9.48 8.61 -11.17
CA ALA A 37 -9.03 7.21 -11.29
C ALA A 37 -9.30 6.42 -10.00
N GLY A 38 -9.86 5.22 -10.11
CA GLY A 38 -10.16 4.40 -8.93
C GLY A 38 -11.18 5.02 -7.96
N ASP A 39 -12.14 5.80 -8.47
CA ASP A 39 -13.32 6.29 -7.74
C ASP A 39 -13.03 6.85 -6.32
N PRO A 40 -12.27 7.95 -6.21
CA PRO A 40 -11.68 8.38 -4.93
C PRO A 40 -12.71 8.72 -3.86
N ILE A 41 -12.35 8.45 -2.61
CA ILE A 41 -13.01 8.88 -1.37
C ILE A 41 -12.04 9.79 -0.62
N GLU A 42 -12.42 11.06 -0.47
CA GLU A 42 -11.60 12.04 0.24
C GLU A 42 -11.64 11.81 1.76
N CYS A 43 -10.47 11.76 2.37
CA CYS A 43 -10.26 11.64 3.81
C CYS A 43 -9.82 12.98 4.39
N THR A 44 -9.97 13.15 5.72
CA THR A 44 -9.61 14.44 6.35
C THR A 44 -8.11 14.65 6.48
N SER A 45 -7.34 13.56 6.47
CA SER A 45 -5.89 13.56 6.54
C SER A 45 -5.32 12.30 5.88
N LYS A 46 -4.01 12.12 5.95
CA LYS A 46 -3.30 11.02 5.29
C LYS A 46 -3.81 9.68 5.79
N VAL A 47 -4.13 8.76 4.89
CA VAL A 47 -4.52 7.40 5.25
C VAL A 47 -3.24 6.61 5.53
N LEU A 48 -3.16 5.95 6.68
CA LEU A 48 -1.97 5.19 7.09
C LEU A 48 -2.22 3.68 7.11
N CYS A 49 -3.44 3.26 7.43
CA CYS A 49 -3.82 1.86 7.50
C CYS A 49 -5.32 1.70 7.22
N MET A 50 -5.70 0.50 6.77
CA MET A 50 -7.07 0.16 6.44
C MET A 50 -7.33 -1.31 6.74
N ILE A 51 -8.55 -1.62 7.19
CA ILE A 51 -9.07 -2.97 7.30
C ILE A 51 -10.51 -3.00 6.81
N LEU A 52 -10.86 -4.00 6.01
CA LEU A 52 -12.23 -4.20 5.55
C LEU A 52 -13.02 -4.94 6.63
N THR A 53 -14.29 -4.61 6.78
CA THR A 53 -15.17 -5.39 7.65
C THR A 53 -15.70 -6.61 6.92
N GLU A 54 -16.04 -7.64 7.69
CA GLU A 54 -16.89 -8.71 7.17
C GLU A 54 -18.23 -8.14 6.65
N LYS A 55 -18.82 -8.82 5.68
CA LYS A 55 -19.99 -8.34 4.96
C LYS A 55 -21.25 -8.48 5.82
N THR A 56 -21.51 -7.49 6.66
CA THR A 56 -22.81 -7.29 7.29
C THR A 56 -23.61 -6.32 6.42
N ASP A 57 -24.76 -6.76 5.89
CA ASP A 57 -25.79 -5.90 5.27
C ASP A 57 -25.52 -5.35 3.86
N ASN A 58 -24.94 -6.14 2.95
CA ASN A 58 -24.76 -5.77 1.52
C ASN A 58 -23.88 -4.55 1.22
N PHE A 59 -23.43 -3.81 2.22
CA PHE A 59 -22.55 -2.66 2.07
C PHE A 59 -21.11 -3.00 2.39
N ASP A 60 -20.24 -2.36 1.63
CA ASP A 60 -18.80 -2.47 1.77
C ASP A 60 -18.34 -1.42 2.80
N TYR A 61 -18.04 -1.81 4.04
CA TYR A 61 -17.43 -0.92 5.03
C TYR A 61 -15.93 -1.17 5.16
N ALA A 62 -15.20 -0.10 5.51
CA ALA A 62 -13.80 -0.14 5.87
C ALA A 62 -13.56 0.68 7.13
N TYR A 63 -12.63 0.22 7.97
CA TYR A 63 -12.00 1.06 8.97
C TYR A 63 -10.71 1.62 8.43
N ILE A 64 -10.46 2.90 8.68
CA ILE A 64 -9.24 3.60 8.29
C ILE A 64 -8.61 4.29 9.49
N GLY A 65 -7.29 4.23 9.55
CA GLY A 65 -6.47 4.97 10.50
C GLY A 65 -5.82 6.14 9.77
N GLU A 66 -5.96 7.32 10.35
CA GLU A 66 -5.54 8.57 9.74
C GLU A 66 -4.39 9.22 10.54
N SER A 67 -3.56 10.01 9.84
CA SER A 67 -2.50 10.80 10.48
C SER A 67 -3.04 11.89 11.41
N GLY A 68 -4.31 12.26 11.29
CA GLY A 68 -5.03 13.21 12.15
C GLY A 68 -5.51 12.63 13.49
N PHE A 69 -4.89 11.55 13.98
CA PHE A 69 -5.09 10.94 15.31
C PHE A 69 -6.48 10.32 15.51
N ILE A 70 -7.12 9.96 14.42
CA ILE A 70 -8.47 9.41 14.40
C ILE A 70 -8.49 8.10 13.63
N ALA A 71 -9.38 7.21 14.05
CA ALA A 71 -9.84 6.11 13.22
C ALA A 71 -11.28 6.38 12.77
N LYS A 72 -11.68 5.88 11.61
CA LYS A 72 -13.04 6.06 11.08
C LYS A 72 -13.58 4.77 10.50
N LYS A 73 -14.90 4.60 10.57
CA LYS A 73 -15.64 3.64 9.75
C LYS A 73 -16.22 4.38 8.54
N VAL A 74 -15.85 3.97 7.34
CA VAL A 74 -16.31 4.56 6.07
C VAL A 74 -17.14 3.53 5.32
N ASN A 75 -18.25 3.97 4.74
CA ASN A 75 -19.02 3.17 3.80
C ASN A 75 -18.46 3.43 2.39
N LEU A 76 -17.87 2.41 1.78
CA LEU A 76 -17.16 2.50 0.50
C LEU A 76 -18.12 2.72 -0.67
N SER A 77 -19.37 2.25 -0.59
CA SER A 77 -20.37 2.44 -1.65
C SER A 77 -20.94 3.85 -1.69
N THR A 78 -21.20 4.45 -0.52
CA THR A 78 -21.75 5.81 -0.39
C THR A 78 -20.69 6.88 -0.22
N LYS A 79 -19.43 6.47 0.00
CA LYS A 79 -18.27 7.33 0.28
C LYS A 79 -18.40 8.20 1.52
N LYS A 80 -19.32 7.85 2.43
CA LYS A 80 -19.60 8.63 3.64
C LYS A 80 -18.92 8.01 4.85
N THR A 81 -18.38 8.88 5.71
CA THR A 81 -17.94 8.50 7.05
C THR A 81 -19.16 8.20 7.91
N VAL A 82 -19.18 7.02 8.53
CA VAL A 82 -20.27 6.55 9.40
C VAL A 82 -19.93 6.79 10.86
N LYS A 83 -18.68 6.49 11.26
CA LYS A 83 -18.22 6.63 12.65
C LYS A 83 -16.82 7.21 12.69
N ILE A 84 -16.53 7.94 13.77
CA ILE A 84 -15.22 8.53 14.06
C ILE A 84 -14.87 8.16 15.51
N PHE A 85 -13.67 7.61 15.69
CA PHE A 85 -13.09 7.22 16.97
C PHE A 85 -11.98 8.21 17.30
N LYS A 86 -12.17 9.00 18.35
CA LYS A 86 -11.25 10.04 18.81
C LYS A 86 -10.74 9.68 20.20
N GLY A 87 -9.43 9.85 20.43
CA GLY A 87 -8.83 9.65 21.74
C GLY A 87 -7.35 9.28 21.72
N HIS A 88 -6.78 8.97 20.55
CA HIS A 88 -5.33 8.93 20.38
C HIS A 88 -4.76 10.35 20.33
N THR A 89 -3.49 10.51 20.74
CA THR A 89 -2.75 11.79 20.69
C THR A 89 -1.66 11.79 19.62
N GLY A 90 -1.62 10.76 18.77
CA GLY A 90 -0.69 10.63 17.65
C GLY A 90 -1.34 9.88 16.48
N PRO A 91 -0.67 9.82 15.31
CA PRO A 91 -1.17 9.13 14.13
C PRO A 91 -1.62 7.69 14.42
N VAL A 92 -2.74 7.26 13.83
CA VAL A 92 -3.22 5.87 13.93
C VAL A 92 -2.61 5.06 12.80
N THR A 93 -1.75 4.11 13.15
CA THR A 93 -0.85 3.42 12.22
C THR A 93 -1.22 1.99 11.92
N CYS A 94 -1.98 1.34 12.80
CA CYS A 94 -2.44 -0.03 12.58
C CYS A 94 -3.83 -0.23 13.16
N LEU A 95 -4.60 -1.12 12.53
CA LEU A 95 -5.98 -1.45 12.89
C LEU A 95 -6.16 -2.96 12.94
N GLY A 96 -7.05 -3.41 13.82
CA GLY A 96 -7.51 -4.80 13.88
C GLY A 96 -8.98 -4.85 14.25
N LEU A 97 -9.66 -5.87 13.76
CA LEU A 97 -11.04 -6.17 14.13
C LEU A 97 -11.05 -7.41 15.01
N TRP A 98 -11.76 -7.32 16.12
CA TRP A 98 -11.97 -8.45 17.00
C TRP A 98 -13.46 -8.63 17.24
N TYR A 99 -13.94 -9.86 17.05
CA TYR A 99 -15.34 -10.20 17.20
C TYR A 99 -15.51 -11.08 18.43
N LYS A 100 -16.48 -10.74 19.27
CA LYS A 100 -16.88 -11.57 20.41
C LYS A 100 -18.38 -11.43 20.65
N ASP A 101 -19.07 -12.56 20.74
CA ASP A 101 -20.51 -12.63 21.07
C ASP A 101 -21.38 -11.69 20.19
N GLU A 102 -21.17 -11.69 18.87
CA GLU A 102 -21.83 -10.80 17.89
C GLU A 102 -21.52 -9.30 18.06
N ILE A 103 -20.51 -8.95 18.87
CA ILE A 103 -20.02 -7.59 19.05
C ILE A 103 -18.70 -7.43 18.28
N GLU A 104 -18.68 -6.43 17.41
CA GLU A 104 -17.50 -5.97 16.70
C GLU A 104 -16.74 -4.96 17.58
N TYR A 105 -15.46 -5.22 17.80
CA TYR A 105 -14.53 -4.32 18.47
C TYR A 105 -13.45 -3.87 17.50
N LEU A 106 -13.16 -2.58 17.50
CA LEU A 106 -12.02 -2.03 16.78
C LEU A 106 -10.82 -1.96 17.73
N ILE A 107 -9.68 -2.45 17.28
CA ILE A 107 -8.39 -2.22 17.94
C ILE A 107 -7.59 -1.25 17.08
N THR A 108 -7.03 -0.23 17.70
CA THR A 108 -6.20 0.77 17.03
C THR A 108 -4.84 0.85 17.72
N GLY A 109 -3.76 0.94 16.95
CA GLY A 109 -2.42 1.26 17.46
C GLY A 109 -1.94 2.60 16.91
N SER A 110 -1.14 3.32 17.69
CA SER A 110 -0.76 4.69 17.38
C SER A 110 0.69 5.02 17.75
N TRP A 111 1.18 6.08 17.12
CA TRP A 111 2.41 6.79 17.50
C TRP A 111 2.32 7.46 18.88
N ASP A 112 1.15 7.53 19.52
CA ASP A 112 1.07 7.88 20.94
C ASP A 112 1.56 6.77 21.88
N LYS A 113 2.11 5.68 21.32
CA LYS A 113 2.70 4.54 22.04
C LYS A 113 1.66 3.66 22.74
N THR A 114 0.38 3.86 22.43
CA THR A 114 -0.70 3.06 23.00
C THR A 114 -1.47 2.31 21.92
N LEU A 115 -2.13 1.23 22.36
CA LEU A 115 -3.24 0.64 21.63
C LEU A 115 -4.53 0.93 22.37
N LYS A 116 -5.65 1.00 21.65
CA LYS A 116 -6.98 1.20 22.23
C LYS A 116 -7.96 0.17 21.67
N LYS A 117 -8.81 -0.36 22.55
CA LYS A 117 -9.97 -1.19 22.21
C LYS A 117 -11.22 -0.33 22.25
N TRP A 118 -11.98 -0.32 21.17
CA TRP A 118 -13.20 0.45 21.02
C TRP A 118 -14.40 -0.45 20.80
N ASP A 119 -15.53 -0.12 21.43
CA ASP A 119 -16.81 -0.68 21.03
C ASP A 119 -17.21 -0.07 19.68
N SER A 120 -17.44 -0.90 18.65
CA SER A 120 -17.74 -0.37 17.32
C SER A 120 -19.11 0.30 17.26
N LYS A 121 -20.07 -0.07 18.12
CA LYS A 121 -21.43 0.47 18.21
C LYS A 121 -21.42 1.82 18.91
N THR A 122 -20.91 1.90 20.14
CA THR A 122 -20.95 3.10 20.99
C THR A 122 -19.83 4.10 20.69
N LYS A 123 -18.72 3.64 20.09
CA LYS A 123 -17.46 4.39 19.85
C LYS A 123 -16.67 4.70 21.12
N GLU A 124 -17.03 4.09 22.25
CA GLU A 124 -16.34 4.31 23.51
C GLU A 124 -15.02 3.53 23.55
N SER A 125 -13.98 4.16 24.12
CA SER A 125 -12.70 3.51 24.40
C SER A 125 -12.85 2.63 25.64
N LEU A 126 -12.92 1.32 25.45
CA LEU A 126 -13.11 0.34 26.51
C LEU A 126 -11.81 0.03 27.27
N CYS A 127 -10.67 0.07 26.58
CA CYS A 127 -9.39 -0.28 27.17
C CYS A 127 -8.26 0.47 26.45
N THR A 128 -7.22 0.85 27.19
CA THR A 128 -5.97 1.40 26.64
C THR A 128 -4.80 0.53 27.09
N PHE A 129 -4.04 0.03 26.12
CA PHE A 129 -2.85 -0.79 26.33
C PHE A 129 -1.61 0.10 26.21
N SER A 130 -1.00 0.44 27.34
CA SER A 130 0.04 1.49 27.44
C SER A 130 1.38 0.98 27.97
N LEU A 131 1.90 -0.12 27.41
CA LEU A 131 3.19 -0.69 27.82
C LEU A 131 4.33 -0.44 26.83
N HIS A 132 4.04 0.00 25.61
CA HIS A 132 5.07 0.36 24.65
C HIS A 132 5.73 1.69 25.03
N THR A 133 7.05 1.77 24.84
CA THR A 133 7.82 2.97 25.16
C THR A 133 8.06 3.87 23.94
N ASP A 134 7.65 3.41 22.76
CA ASP A 134 7.78 4.09 21.48
C ASP A 134 6.61 3.74 20.55
N PHE A 135 6.59 4.29 19.33
CA PHE A 135 5.46 4.22 18.39
C PHE A 135 5.02 2.78 18.13
N VAL A 136 3.71 2.52 18.20
CA VAL A 136 3.13 1.25 17.74
C VAL A 136 2.99 1.33 16.23
N LYS A 137 3.44 0.29 15.53
CA LYS A 137 3.49 0.27 14.06
C LYS A 137 2.63 -0.84 13.46
N SER A 138 2.52 -1.97 14.13
CA SER A 138 1.79 -3.13 13.66
C SER A 138 1.03 -3.80 14.78
N LEU A 139 -0.03 -4.51 14.41
CA LEU A 139 -0.78 -5.36 15.32
C LEU A 139 -1.24 -6.62 14.59
N ALA A 140 -1.42 -7.69 15.36
CA ALA A 140 -2.04 -8.93 14.90
C ALA A 140 -2.97 -9.45 16.01
N ILE A 141 -4.07 -10.08 15.64
CA ILE A 141 -5.06 -10.60 16.58
C ILE A 141 -5.18 -12.11 16.33
N SER A 142 -5.06 -12.89 17.40
CA SER A 142 -5.44 -14.30 17.42
C SER A 142 -6.87 -14.41 17.89
N HIS A 143 -7.78 -14.85 17.02
CA HIS A 143 -9.18 -15.04 17.39
C HIS A 143 -9.35 -16.32 18.23
N LYS A 144 -8.53 -17.36 17.99
CA LYS A 144 -8.56 -18.61 18.76
C LYS A 144 -8.28 -18.40 20.25
N THR A 145 -7.34 -17.51 20.57
CA THR A 145 -6.91 -17.28 21.96
C THR A 145 -7.36 -15.93 22.49
N SER A 146 -8.14 -15.15 21.72
CA SER A 146 -8.52 -13.77 22.06
C SER A 146 -7.34 -12.93 22.54
N THR A 147 -6.22 -13.03 21.82
CA THR A 147 -4.95 -12.39 22.19
C THR A 147 -4.57 -11.34 21.17
N LEU A 148 -4.27 -10.13 21.63
CA LEU A 148 -3.70 -9.05 20.84
C LEU A 148 -2.18 -9.13 20.89
N PHE A 149 -1.53 -8.97 19.76
CA PHE A 149 -0.09 -8.78 19.62
C PHE A 149 0.17 -7.43 18.98
N SER A 150 1.17 -6.69 19.44
CA SER A 150 1.59 -5.46 18.77
C SER A 150 3.08 -5.26 18.72
N GLY A 151 3.53 -4.70 17.60
CA GLY A 151 4.91 -4.40 17.28
C GLY A 151 5.15 -2.90 17.31
N SER A 152 6.33 -2.51 17.80
CA SER A 152 6.67 -1.12 18.04
C SER A 152 8.11 -0.80 17.63
N SER A 153 8.35 0.49 17.39
CA SER A 153 9.69 1.09 17.31
C SER A 153 10.55 0.79 18.53
N ASP A 154 9.95 0.44 19.68
CA ASP A 154 10.67 0.07 20.90
C ASP A 154 11.34 -1.31 20.82
N LYS A 155 11.27 -1.99 19.67
CA LYS A 155 11.93 -3.27 19.33
C LYS A 155 11.26 -4.51 19.91
N HIS A 156 10.15 -4.34 20.63
CA HIS A 156 9.50 -5.43 21.33
C HIS A 156 8.12 -5.71 20.76
N ILE A 157 7.76 -6.98 20.67
CA ILE A 157 6.37 -7.39 20.50
C ILE A 157 5.81 -7.58 21.91
N ARG A 158 4.59 -7.10 22.14
CA ARG A 158 3.87 -7.35 23.38
C ARG A 158 2.55 -8.04 23.07
N SER A 159 2.07 -8.84 24.02
CA SER A 159 0.76 -9.47 23.92
C SER A 159 -0.13 -9.17 25.10
N TRP A 160 -1.45 -9.12 24.85
CA TRP A 160 -2.48 -8.84 25.85
C TRP A 160 -3.68 -9.73 25.65
N ASN A 161 -4.36 -10.04 26.75
CA ASN A 161 -5.66 -10.68 26.71
C ASN A 161 -6.73 -9.64 26.32
N LEU A 162 -7.45 -9.85 25.22
CA LEU A 162 -8.47 -8.92 24.74
C LEU A 162 -9.72 -8.87 25.64
N LEU A 163 -9.97 -9.92 26.43
CA LEU A 163 -11.08 -9.99 27.38
C LEU A 163 -10.79 -9.12 28.59
N THR A 164 -9.65 -9.33 29.25
CA THR A 164 -9.32 -8.69 30.53
C THR A 164 -8.56 -7.37 30.36
N GLY A 165 -7.90 -7.17 29.23
CA GLY A 165 -6.99 -6.04 29.01
C GLY A 165 -5.59 -6.26 29.58
N GLU A 166 -5.34 -7.39 30.23
CA GLU A 166 -4.10 -7.65 30.96
C GLU A 166 -2.94 -8.00 30.01
N PRO A 167 -1.73 -7.53 30.33
CA PRO A 167 -0.54 -7.93 29.58
C PRO A 167 -0.17 -9.39 29.85
N LEU A 168 0.24 -10.09 28.80
CA LEU A 168 0.59 -11.50 28.85
C LEU A 168 2.11 -11.69 28.73
N LYS A 169 2.70 -11.36 27.58
CA LYS A 169 4.11 -11.64 27.29
C LYS A 169 4.78 -10.50 26.54
N VAL A 170 6.11 -10.50 26.60
CA VAL A 170 6.99 -9.61 25.83
C VAL A 170 7.98 -10.46 25.05
N PHE A 171 8.02 -10.29 23.74
CA PHE A 171 8.90 -11.03 22.84
C PHE A 171 10.14 -10.18 22.57
N LYS A 172 11.31 -10.72 22.93
CA LYS A 172 12.60 -10.01 22.92
C LYS A 172 13.56 -10.72 22.00
N ARG A 173 13.86 -10.11 20.85
CA ARG A 173 14.93 -10.59 19.95
C ARG A 173 15.36 -9.54 18.94
N HIS A 174 14.40 -8.84 18.35
CA HIS A 174 14.68 -7.77 17.40
C HIS A 174 15.54 -6.67 18.01
N THR A 175 16.42 -6.11 17.17
CA THR A 175 17.37 -5.06 17.59
C THR A 175 16.93 -3.66 17.14
N ARG A 176 15.94 -3.59 16.26
CA ARG A 176 15.28 -2.38 15.74
C ARG A 176 13.76 -2.52 15.79
N GLY A 177 13.06 -1.47 15.34
CA GLY A 177 11.61 -1.39 15.39
C GLY A 177 10.93 -2.48 14.55
N ILE A 178 9.84 -3.02 15.08
CA ILE A 178 8.98 -3.98 14.37
C ILE A 178 8.06 -3.18 13.46
N GLU A 179 8.12 -3.45 12.16
CA GLU A 179 7.35 -2.74 11.15
C GLU A 179 6.03 -3.44 10.83
N ASP A 180 6.02 -4.78 10.76
CA ASP A 180 4.82 -5.56 10.45
C ASP A 180 4.72 -6.85 11.27
N LEU A 181 3.48 -7.31 11.47
CA LEU A 181 3.12 -8.52 12.21
C LEU A 181 2.01 -9.26 11.48
N THR A 182 2.17 -10.57 11.30
CA THR A 182 1.13 -11.39 10.67
C THR A 182 1.13 -12.80 11.23
N PHE A 183 -0.02 -13.46 11.18
CA PHE A 183 -0.15 -14.88 11.49
C PHE A 183 -0.08 -15.70 10.21
N ASP A 184 0.26 -16.98 10.33
CA ASP A 184 -0.14 -17.97 9.33
C ASP A 184 -1.67 -18.14 9.31
N GLU A 185 -2.20 -18.72 8.24
CA GLU A 185 -3.64 -18.96 8.07
C GLU A 185 -4.27 -19.75 9.22
N LYS A 186 -3.48 -20.62 9.86
CA LYS A 186 -3.92 -21.46 10.97
C LYS A 186 -3.76 -20.78 12.34
N GLU A 187 -3.28 -19.55 12.43
CA GLU A 187 -2.93 -18.87 13.69
C GLU A 187 -2.01 -19.71 14.62
N THR A 188 -1.17 -20.57 14.03
CA THR A 188 -0.22 -21.42 14.75
C THR A 188 1.04 -20.66 15.12
N PHE A 189 1.49 -19.79 14.21
CA PHE A 189 2.76 -19.08 14.30
C PHE A 189 2.56 -17.59 14.03
N LEU A 190 3.21 -16.77 14.85
CA LEU A 190 3.28 -15.34 14.63
C LEU A 190 4.59 -15.04 13.89
N PHE A 191 4.53 -14.21 12.86
CA PHE A 191 5.70 -13.71 12.16
C PHE A 191 5.84 -12.21 12.38
N SER A 192 7.08 -11.77 12.55
CA SER A 192 7.41 -10.34 12.69
C SER A 192 8.47 -9.91 11.71
N ALA A 193 8.23 -8.79 11.05
CA ALA A 193 9.18 -8.11 10.17
C ALA A 193 9.69 -6.83 10.84
N SER A 194 10.99 -6.57 10.72
CA SER A 194 11.65 -5.52 11.48
C SER A 194 12.64 -4.71 10.64
N SER A 195 12.90 -3.50 11.12
CA SER A 195 13.91 -2.58 10.61
C SER A 195 15.36 -3.07 10.75
N ASP A 196 15.58 -4.23 11.39
CA ASP A 196 16.88 -4.91 11.47
C ASP A 196 17.15 -5.87 10.31
N GLY A 197 16.23 -5.99 9.35
CA GLY A 197 16.37 -6.87 8.19
C GLY A 197 16.06 -8.34 8.50
N LEU A 198 15.49 -8.63 9.67
CA LEU A 198 15.11 -9.98 10.06
C LEU A 198 13.60 -10.18 10.00
N VAL A 199 13.20 -11.35 9.53
CA VAL A 199 11.87 -11.90 9.83
C VAL A 199 12.02 -13.00 10.87
N ILE A 200 11.18 -13.01 11.90
CA ILE A 200 11.23 -14.04 12.95
C ILE A 200 9.89 -14.74 13.05
N LYS A 201 9.93 -16.07 13.08
CA LYS A 201 8.79 -16.95 13.39
C LYS A 201 8.76 -17.26 14.88
N TRP A 202 7.61 -17.03 15.50
CA TRP A 202 7.40 -17.17 16.92
C TRP A 202 6.32 -18.19 17.23
N ASN A 203 6.47 -18.85 18.38
CA ASN A 203 5.34 -19.50 19.04
C ASN A 203 4.55 -18.43 19.82
N PRO A 204 3.29 -18.13 19.43
CA PRO A 204 2.50 -17.06 20.05
C PRO A 204 2.13 -17.35 21.52
N LEU A 205 2.08 -18.63 21.92
CA LEU A 205 1.75 -19.06 23.28
C LEU A 205 2.97 -19.02 24.19
N SER A 206 4.09 -19.64 23.77
CA SER A 206 5.28 -19.72 24.62
C SER A 206 6.08 -18.42 24.64
N GLY A 207 6.08 -17.67 23.53
CA GLY A 207 6.95 -16.51 23.33
C GLY A 207 8.31 -16.84 22.74
N GLU A 208 8.53 -18.11 22.38
CA GLU A 208 9.82 -18.58 21.87
C GLU A 208 10.02 -18.21 20.41
N CYS A 209 11.26 -17.82 20.10
CA CYS A 209 11.74 -17.64 18.74
C CYS A 209 12.01 -19.03 18.15
N LEU A 210 11.25 -19.43 17.14
CA LEU A 210 11.35 -20.75 16.50
C LEU A 210 12.32 -20.74 15.33
N GLN A 211 12.27 -19.70 14.51
CA GLN A 211 13.08 -19.58 13.31
C GLN A 211 13.37 -18.12 12.99
N ILE A 212 14.57 -17.86 12.46
CA ILE A 212 15.02 -16.55 12.00
C ILE A 212 15.27 -16.67 10.50
N PHE A 213 14.68 -15.76 9.73
CA PHE A 213 14.93 -15.62 8.31
C PHE A 213 15.81 -14.40 8.08
N GLU A 214 16.96 -14.65 7.47
CA GLU A 214 17.95 -13.64 7.11
C GLU A 214 17.97 -13.48 5.59
N GLY A 215 18.26 -12.27 5.11
CA GLY A 215 18.35 -11.99 3.69
C GLY A 215 18.12 -10.53 3.35
N HIS A 216 17.33 -9.81 4.13
CA HIS A 216 17.09 -8.38 3.87
C HIS A 216 18.25 -7.53 4.39
N LEU A 217 18.77 -6.65 3.55
CA LEU A 217 19.85 -5.72 3.94
C LEU A 217 19.29 -4.39 4.47
N THR A 218 17.98 -4.17 4.31
CA THR A 218 17.28 -2.94 4.69
C THR A 218 16.02 -3.25 5.50
N ASN A 219 15.32 -2.21 5.93
CA ASN A 219 14.09 -2.32 6.67
C ASN A 219 13.03 -3.09 5.88
N ILE A 220 12.37 -4.04 6.53
CA ILE A 220 11.26 -4.79 5.97
C ILE A 220 9.98 -4.07 6.38
N TYR A 221 9.25 -3.49 5.43
CA TYR A 221 8.08 -2.64 5.72
C TYR A 221 6.75 -3.40 5.70
N ALA A 222 6.65 -4.47 4.92
CA ALA A 222 5.43 -5.28 4.84
C ALA A 222 5.77 -6.77 4.80
N LEU A 223 4.89 -7.57 5.40
CA LEU A 223 4.99 -9.01 5.53
C LEU A 223 3.62 -9.64 5.33
N LYS A 224 3.55 -10.66 4.49
CA LYS A 224 2.36 -11.51 4.32
C LYS A 224 2.78 -12.98 4.26
N VAL A 225 2.01 -13.82 4.93
CA VAL A 225 2.15 -15.28 4.84
C VAL A 225 0.85 -15.80 4.25
N PHE A 226 0.95 -16.59 3.18
CA PHE A 226 -0.19 -17.16 2.46
C PHE A 226 0.23 -18.51 1.89
N GLU A 227 -0.59 -19.56 2.10
CA GLU A 227 -0.33 -20.92 1.63
C GLU A 227 1.09 -21.45 1.94
N GLU A 228 1.60 -21.16 3.15
CA GLU A 228 2.97 -21.49 3.62
C GLU A 228 4.10 -20.73 2.89
N GLU A 229 3.78 -19.87 1.92
CA GLU A 229 4.70 -18.91 1.32
C GLU A 229 4.77 -17.63 2.13
N MET A 230 5.94 -16.97 2.11
CA MET A 230 6.18 -15.73 2.82
C MET A 230 6.62 -14.64 1.85
N TRP A 231 5.87 -13.54 1.84
CA TRP A 231 6.10 -12.38 1.00
C TRP A 231 6.53 -11.20 1.87
N THR A 232 7.67 -10.62 1.53
CA THR A 232 8.32 -9.53 2.28
C THR A 232 8.64 -8.37 1.37
N ALA A 233 8.49 -7.15 1.87
CA ALA A 233 8.82 -5.92 1.15
C ALA A 233 10.01 -5.20 1.81
N ASP A 234 11.13 -5.11 1.10
CA ASP A 234 12.29 -4.30 1.47
C ASP A 234 12.75 -3.42 0.30
N LYS A 235 13.85 -2.67 0.49
CA LYS A 235 14.44 -1.86 -0.59
C LYS A 235 15.54 -2.60 -1.35
N THR A 236 16.27 -3.47 -0.67
CA THR A 236 17.42 -4.18 -1.23
C THR A 236 17.35 -5.63 -0.81
N THR A 237 16.81 -6.45 -1.71
CA THR A 237 16.71 -7.88 -1.52
C THR A 237 18.11 -8.49 -1.43
N GLY A 238 18.32 -9.42 -0.49
CA GLY A 238 19.53 -10.25 -0.48
C GLY A 238 19.41 -11.41 -1.46
N LYS A 239 19.18 -12.63 -0.95
CA LYS A 239 18.99 -13.83 -1.77
C LYS A 239 17.57 -14.38 -1.64
N PRO A 240 16.55 -13.72 -2.23
CA PRO A 240 15.20 -14.26 -2.22
C PRO A 240 15.05 -15.39 -3.25
N ASP A 241 14.03 -16.23 -3.07
CA ASP A 241 13.61 -17.21 -4.08
C ASP A 241 13.05 -16.51 -5.34
N MET A 242 12.35 -15.39 -5.12
CA MET A 242 11.81 -14.52 -6.17
C MET A 242 11.95 -13.04 -5.77
N SER A 243 12.33 -12.18 -6.71
CA SER A 243 12.46 -10.73 -6.49
C SER A 243 11.51 -9.97 -7.42
N LEU A 244 10.66 -9.11 -6.85
CA LEU A 244 9.74 -8.23 -7.58
C LEU A 244 10.23 -6.79 -7.46
N GLU A 245 10.69 -6.20 -8.56
CA GLU A 245 11.36 -4.90 -8.52
C GLU A 245 10.39 -3.71 -8.43
N HIS A 246 10.77 -2.73 -7.62
CA HIS A 246 10.10 -1.43 -7.50
C HIS A 246 11.13 -0.29 -7.56
N PRO A 247 10.78 0.87 -8.13
CA PRO A 247 11.64 2.06 -8.13
C PRO A 247 11.91 2.64 -6.74
N ASP A 248 10.98 2.48 -5.79
CA ASP A 248 11.09 2.99 -4.43
C ASP A 248 10.43 2.04 -3.42
N PHE A 249 10.52 2.37 -2.13
CA PHE A 249 10.08 1.51 -1.03
C PHE A 249 8.65 1.00 -1.18
N VAL A 250 8.48 -0.32 -1.13
CA VAL A 250 7.16 -0.95 -0.99
C VAL A 250 6.69 -0.83 0.46
N ARG A 251 5.42 -0.48 0.65
CA ARG A 251 4.83 -0.16 1.96
C ARG A 251 3.72 -1.09 2.38
N CYS A 252 3.01 -1.65 1.40
CA CYS A 252 1.91 -2.56 1.67
C CYS A 252 1.88 -3.65 0.60
N LEU A 253 1.42 -4.82 1.03
CA LEU A 253 1.27 -6.01 0.22
C LEU A 253 -0.13 -6.59 0.42
N ALA A 254 -0.71 -7.10 -0.67
CA ALA A 254 -1.92 -7.91 -0.64
C ALA A 254 -1.78 -9.05 -1.65
N ILE A 255 -2.34 -10.22 -1.29
CA ILE A 255 -2.28 -11.43 -2.12
C ILE A 255 -3.72 -11.76 -2.54
N CYS A 256 -3.91 -12.09 -3.81
CA CYS A 256 -5.21 -12.47 -4.36
C CYS A 256 -5.04 -13.55 -5.42
N GLY A 257 -5.27 -14.81 -5.02
CA GLY A 257 -5.06 -15.96 -5.90
C GLY A 257 -3.62 -15.98 -6.43
N PRO A 258 -3.41 -16.01 -7.76
CA PRO A 258 -2.07 -16.05 -8.34
C PRO A 258 -1.37 -14.68 -8.37
N TYR A 259 -1.93 -13.63 -7.75
CA TYR A 259 -1.41 -12.28 -7.87
C TYR A 259 -0.89 -11.72 -6.55
N VAL A 260 0.28 -11.07 -6.61
CA VAL A 260 0.81 -10.20 -5.55
C VAL A 260 0.60 -8.75 -5.97
N ILE A 261 0.00 -7.98 -5.07
CA ILE A 261 -0.28 -6.56 -5.26
C ILE A 261 0.53 -5.78 -4.25
N SER A 262 1.27 -4.78 -4.73
CA SER A 262 2.15 -3.96 -3.91
C SER A 262 1.82 -2.48 -4.08
N GLY A 263 1.76 -1.75 -2.96
CA GLY A 263 1.71 -0.29 -2.95
C GLY A 263 3.06 0.27 -2.52
N SER A 264 3.54 1.31 -3.20
CA SER A 264 4.87 1.87 -2.99
C SER A 264 4.86 3.39 -2.76
N ARG A 265 5.98 3.89 -2.25
CA ARG A 265 6.29 5.31 -2.10
C ARG A 265 6.39 6.04 -3.43
N ASP A 266 6.63 5.32 -4.51
CA ASP A 266 6.62 5.87 -5.88
C ASP A 266 5.22 6.20 -6.41
N GLU A 267 4.19 6.18 -5.55
CA GLU A 267 2.80 6.54 -5.85
C GLU A 267 2.06 5.48 -6.68
N SER A 268 2.74 4.40 -7.07
CA SER A 268 2.17 3.36 -7.91
C SER A 268 1.70 2.15 -7.11
N ILE A 269 0.73 1.46 -7.71
CA ILE A 269 0.34 0.12 -7.31
C ILE A 269 0.78 -0.82 -8.43
N ARG A 270 1.46 -1.91 -8.09
CA ARG A 270 1.86 -2.93 -9.07
C ARG A 270 1.18 -4.25 -8.78
N VAL A 271 0.84 -4.97 -9.85
CA VAL A 271 0.26 -6.30 -9.81
C VAL A 271 1.20 -7.25 -10.53
N PHE A 272 1.67 -8.26 -9.82
CA PHE A 272 2.59 -9.28 -10.30
C PHE A 272 1.92 -10.65 -10.31
N ASP A 273 2.31 -11.49 -11.27
CA ASP A 273 1.99 -12.91 -11.28
C ASP A 273 2.97 -13.67 -10.37
N ILE A 274 2.44 -14.46 -9.43
CA ILE A 274 3.22 -15.26 -8.48
C ILE A 274 4.00 -16.36 -9.19
N GLY A 275 3.40 -17.04 -10.17
CA GLY A 275 4.01 -18.19 -10.81
C GLY A 275 5.23 -17.83 -11.68
N SER A 276 5.18 -16.68 -12.35
CA SER A 276 6.22 -16.21 -13.26
C SER A 276 7.09 -15.07 -12.72
N GLY A 277 6.65 -14.41 -11.65
CA GLY A 277 7.28 -13.19 -11.13
C GLY A 277 7.17 -11.98 -12.05
N LYS A 278 6.35 -12.05 -13.10
CA LYS A 278 6.23 -10.97 -14.08
C LYS A 278 5.29 -9.86 -13.59
N LEU A 279 5.68 -8.62 -13.87
CA LEU A 279 4.81 -7.46 -13.71
C LEU A 279 3.69 -7.49 -14.75
N ILE A 280 2.45 -7.62 -14.30
CA ILE A 280 1.26 -7.62 -15.15
C ILE A 280 0.83 -6.18 -15.44
N LYS A 281 0.72 -5.36 -14.39
CA LYS A 281 0.19 -4.00 -14.51
C LYS A 281 0.78 -3.05 -13.48
N VAL A 282 1.07 -1.84 -13.94
CA VAL A 282 1.24 -0.65 -13.08
C VAL A 282 -0.06 0.14 -13.11
N ILE A 283 -0.63 0.41 -11.94
CA ILE A 283 -1.83 1.20 -11.77
C ILE A 283 -1.40 2.54 -11.19
N GLU A 284 -1.69 3.60 -11.94
CA GLU A 284 -1.39 4.98 -11.58
C GLU A 284 -2.67 5.70 -11.14
N GLY A 285 -2.55 6.60 -10.17
CA GLY A 285 -3.65 7.48 -9.79
C GLY A 285 -3.50 8.07 -8.39
N HIS A 286 -2.73 7.45 -7.50
CA HIS A 286 -2.31 8.14 -6.29
C HIS A 286 -1.29 9.23 -6.61
N PHE A 287 -1.25 10.27 -5.78
CA PHE A 287 -0.35 11.43 -5.94
C PHE A 287 0.64 11.56 -4.76
N ASP A 288 0.72 10.51 -3.94
CA ASP A 288 1.62 10.35 -2.80
C ASP A 288 1.69 8.83 -2.48
N GLU A 289 2.57 8.45 -1.55
CA GLU A 289 2.84 7.07 -1.14
C GLU A 289 1.56 6.25 -0.87
N VAL A 290 1.50 5.04 -1.43
CA VAL A 290 0.42 4.08 -1.17
C VAL A 290 0.74 3.32 0.11
N SER A 291 0.03 3.65 1.18
CA SER A 291 0.34 3.20 2.54
C SER A 291 -0.35 1.90 2.93
N CYS A 292 -1.51 1.59 2.33
CA CYS A 292 -2.25 0.39 2.66
C CYS A 292 -3.07 -0.15 1.48
N THR A 293 -3.23 -1.47 1.46
CA THR A 293 -3.98 -2.22 0.45
C THR A 293 -4.90 -3.22 1.14
N ALA A 294 -6.12 -3.38 0.64
CA ALA A 294 -7.02 -4.44 1.07
C ALA A 294 -7.85 -4.95 -0.10
N ILE A 295 -8.17 -6.25 -0.09
CA ILE A 295 -8.87 -6.90 -1.20
C ILE A 295 -10.18 -7.51 -0.68
N ARG A 296 -11.25 -7.38 -1.47
CA ARG A 296 -12.48 -8.12 -1.26
C ARG A 296 -13.06 -8.53 -2.61
N GLY A 297 -13.15 -9.84 -2.84
CA GLY A 297 -13.57 -10.40 -4.12
C GLY A 297 -12.72 -9.83 -5.25
N THR A 298 -13.35 -9.23 -6.24
CA THR A 298 -12.68 -8.63 -7.41
C THR A 298 -12.31 -7.16 -7.23
N ARG A 299 -12.42 -6.60 -6.02
CA ARG A 299 -12.13 -5.19 -5.74
C ARG A 299 -10.87 -5.06 -4.90
N LEU A 300 -9.96 -4.22 -5.36
CA LEU A 300 -8.80 -3.76 -4.60
C LEU A 300 -9.10 -2.37 -4.05
N TYR A 301 -8.89 -2.17 -2.77
CA TYR A 301 -8.94 -0.87 -2.12
C TYR A 301 -7.53 -0.45 -1.73
N THR A 302 -7.19 0.80 -1.99
CA THR A 302 -5.89 1.38 -1.63
C THR A 302 -6.06 2.69 -0.87
N GLY A 303 -5.27 2.88 0.16
CA GLY A 303 -5.15 4.13 0.89
C GLY A 303 -3.79 4.77 0.65
N SER A 304 -3.75 6.09 0.61
CA SER A 304 -2.53 6.85 0.33
C SER A 304 -2.38 8.05 1.25
N LEU A 305 -1.13 8.50 1.36
CA LEU A 305 -0.75 9.76 1.98
C LEU A 305 -1.29 10.98 1.22
N ASP A 306 -1.88 10.78 0.03
CA ASP A 306 -2.55 11.82 -0.74
C ASP A 306 -3.93 12.23 -0.17
N CYS A 307 -4.32 11.63 0.97
CA CYS A 307 -5.60 11.80 1.65
C CYS A 307 -6.79 11.16 0.91
N THR A 308 -6.56 10.14 0.09
CA THR A 308 -7.64 9.42 -0.62
C THR A 308 -7.62 7.93 -0.32
N LEU A 309 -8.81 7.33 -0.32
CA LEU A 309 -9.01 5.91 -0.60
C LEU A 309 -9.45 5.77 -2.05
N ARG A 310 -8.94 4.76 -2.76
CA ARG A 310 -9.33 4.42 -4.12
C ARG A 310 -9.73 2.95 -4.21
N MET A 311 -10.60 2.64 -5.16
CA MET A 311 -11.11 1.31 -5.46
C MET A 311 -10.82 0.96 -6.92
N TRP A 312 -10.27 -0.22 -7.14
CA TRP A 312 -9.85 -0.71 -8.45
C TRP A 312 -10.49 -2.06 -8.74
N SER A 313 -10.81 -2.30 -10.01
CA SER A 313 -11.41 -3.55 -10.51
C SER A 313 -10.32 -4.53 -10.92
N LEU A 314 -10.08 -5.58 -10.13
CA LEU A 314 -9.07 -6.59 -10.42
C LEU A 314 -9.35 -7.33 -11.72
N THR A 315 -10.62 -7.56 -12.04
CA THR A 315 -11.03 -8.15 -13.32
C THR A 315 -10.56 -7.29 -14.49
N GLU A 316 -10.73 -5.97 -14.44
CA GLU A 316 -10.25 -5.09 -15.53
C GLU A 316 -8.73 -5.07 -15.62
N ILE A 317 -8.05 -5.14 -14.48
CA ILE A 317 -6.58 -5.17 -14.40
C ILE A 317 -6.01 -6.44 -15.03
N THR A 318 -6.62 -7.60 -14.78
CA THR A 318 -6.12 -8.90 -15.27
C THR A 318 -6.63 -9.28 -16.65
N SER A 319 -7.78 -8.75 -17.10
CA SER A 319 -8.37 -9.11 -18.41
C SER A 319 -7.65 -8.51 -19.61
N GLN A 320 -6.84 -7.46 -19.41
CA GLN A 320 -6.18 -6.73 -20.50
C GLN A 320 -5.10 -7.52 -21.25
N GLU A 321 -4.75 -8.75 -20.82
CA GLU A 321 -3.90 -9.65 -21.61
C GLU A 321 -4.58 -10.20 -22.88
N SER A 322 -5.92 -10.13 -22.98
CA SER A 322 -6.66 -10.64 -24.14
C SER A 322 -6.76 -9.67 -25.33
N GLN A 323 -6.13 -8.50 -25.25
CA GLN A 323 -6.00 -7.56 -26.38
C GLN A 323 -4.54 -7.35 -26.79
N GLN A 324 -3.79 -8.44 -26.96
CA GLN A 324 -2.75 -8.41 -27.98
C GLN A 324 -3.46 -8.30 -29.33
N LYS A 325 -3.29 -7.16 -30.01
CA LYS A 325 -3.66 -7.01 -31.43
C LYS A 325 -3.21 -8.28 -32.18
N PRO A 326 -4.00 -8.81 -33.13
CA PRO A 326 -3.49 -9.84 -34.02
C PRO A 326 -2.21 -9.28 -34.63
N ILE A 327 -1.10 -10.01 -34.46
CA ILE A 327 0.08 -9.81 -35.28
C ILE A 327 -0.43 -10.03 -36.70
N VAL A 328 -0.68 -8.94 -37.42
CA VAL A 328 -0.77 -9.00 -38.87
C VAL A 328 0.61 -9.52 -39.26
N GLN A 329 0.65 -10.78 -39.68
CA GLN A 329 1.79 -11.28 -40.42
C GLN A 329 1.86 -10.39 -41.66
N GLU A 330 2.76 -9.41 -41.65
CA GLU A 330 3.27 -8.87 -42.89
C GLU A 330 3.96 -10.05 -43.59
N GLU A 331 3.22 -10.70 -44.47
CA GLU A 331 3.82 -11.51 -45.51
C GLU A 331 4.84 -10.61 -46.20
N LYS A 332 6.11 -10.97 -46.05
CA LYS A 332 7.19 -10.42 -46.86
C LYS A 332 6.81 -10.64 -48.31
N SER A 333 6.31 -9.58 -48.95
CA SER A 333 6.35 -9.42 -50.39
C SER A 333 7.83 -9.44 -50.78
N THR A 334 8.33 -10.62 -51.17
CA THR A 334 9.51 -10.71 -52.02
C THR A 334 9.11 -10.13 -53.36
N SER A 335 9.30 -8.82 -53.50
CA SER A 335 9.34 -8.11 -54.78
C SER A 335 10.49 -8.72 -55.58
N MET A 336 10.16 -9.67 -56.47
CA MET A 336 11.07 -10.07 -57.55
C MET A 336 11.24 -8.83 -58.44
N LEU A 337 12.49 -8.42 -58.66
CA LEU A 337 12.81 -7.38 -59.64
C LEU A 337 12.27 -7.81 -61.00
N THR A 338 11.78 -6.86 -61.77
CA THR A 338 11.38 -7.13 -63.16
C THR A 338 12.63 -7.36 -64.01
N GLU A 339 12.53 -8.15 -65.08
CA GLU A 339 13.66 -8.43 -66.01
C GLU A 339 14.30 -7.15 -66.59
N GLU A 340 13.55 -6.03 -66.57
CA GLU A 340 14.02 -4.72 -66.99
C GLU A 340 14.92 -4.06 -65.92
N GLU A 341 14.58 -4.20 -64.64
CA GLU A 341 15.39 -3.70 -63.51
C GLU A 341 16.68 -4.51 -63.30
N GLU A 342 16.68 -5.82 -63.58
CA GLU A 342 17.92 -6.62 -63.56
C GLU A 342 18.89 -6.23 -64.69
N ARG A 343 18.37 -5.86 -65.87
CA ARG A 343 19.20 -5.37 -66.99
C ARG A 343 19.87 -4.03 -66.72
N GLU A 344 19.13 -3.09 -66.12
CA GLU A 344 19.70 -1.78 -65.78
C GLU A 344 20.80 -1.89 -64.71
N LEU A 345 20.69 -2.87 -63.80
CA LEU A 345 21.72 -3.18 -62.81
C LEU A 345 22.96 -3.82 -63.43
N GLU A 346 22.82 -4.70 -64.43
CA GLU A 346 23.96 -5.27 -65.16
C GLU A 346 24.70 -4.19 -65.98
N GLU A 347 23.98 -3.30 -66.68
CA GLU A 347 24.62 -2.20 -67.44
C GLU A 347 25.36 -1.19 -66.52
N LEU A 348 24.86 -0.95 -65.30
CA LEU A 348 25.53 -0.10 -64.33
C LEU A 348 26.81 -0.74 -63.75
N MET A 349 26.84 -2.07 -63.63
CA MET A 349 28.01 -2.78 -63.11
C MET A 349 29.11 -2.94 -64.17
N GLU A 350 28.79 -2.99 -65.46
CA GLU A 350 29.79 -3.06 -66.54
C GLU A 350 30.45 -1.69 -66.83
N ALA A 351 29.87 -0.58 -66.36
CA ALA A 351 30.40 0.77 -66.58
C ALA A 351 31.52 1.19 -65.58
N GLU A 352 31.80 0.40 -64.54
CA GLU A 352 32.83 0.71 -63.53
C GLU A 352 34.20 0.05 -63.78
N ASP A 353 34.34 -0.79 -64.82
CA ASP A 353 35.57 -1.52 -65.16
C ASP A 353 36.26 -1.05 -66.47
N VAL A 354 36.36 0.28 -66.70
CA VAL A 354 37.21 0.88 -67.75
C VAL A 354 38.10 2.01 -67.25
#